data_AF-A0A1P8FAI8-F1
#
_entry.id   AF-A0A1P8FAI8-F1
#
_cell.length_a   1.000
_cell.length_b   1.000
_cell.length_c   1.000
_cell.angle_alpha   90.00
_cell.angle_beta   90.00
_cell.angle_gamma   90.00
#
_symmetry.space_group_name_H-M   'P 1'
#
loop_
_entity.id
_entity.type
_entity.pdbx_description
1 polymer ?
#
loop_
_entity_poly.entity_id
_entity_poly.type
_entity_poly.pdbx_seq_one_letter_code
_entity_poly.pdbx_strand_id
1 'polypeptide(L)'
;MSNDRSITVTITIHAPVTRVWQALVDPELIKEYMGGAVVLTDWKPGVTIFWEGLWQGQPYRDKGQVIIFEPNCRIKYTHYSPATGLPDQPENYHILTYSLSDRGKDTDLVLLNENITTEAEQKYLESGWKVMLEELKRVSEHS
;
A
#
# COMPACT_ATOMS: atom_id res chain seq x y z
N MET A 1 6.36 13.47 -22.19
CA MET A 1 7.03 13.95 -20.96
C MET A 1 6.68 12.95 -19.89
N SER A 2 7.68 12.26 -19.35
CA SER A 2 7.49 11.32 -18.24
C SER A 2 7.11 12.14 -17.00
N ASN A 3 5.95 11.87 -16.42
CA ASN A 3 5.53 12.54 -15.19
C ASN A 3 6.24 11.85 -14.00
N ASP A 4 7.33 12.44 -13.51
CA ASP A 4 8.13 11.90 -12.40
C ASP A 4 7.63 12.33 -11.01
N ARG A 5 6.31 12.55 -10.83
CA ARG A 5 5.81 12.92 -9.49
C ARG A 5 5.72 11.68 -8.61
N SER A 6 6.27 11.80 -7.41
CA SER A 6 6.17 10.82 -6.34
C SER A 6 5.97 11.50 -5.00
N ILE A 7 5.48 10.73 -4.04
CA ILE A 7 5.43 11.13 -2.63
C ILE A 7 6.06 10.06 -1.76
N THR A 8 6.68 10.50 -0.68
CA THR A 8 7.24 9.63 0.35
C THR A 8 6.57 9.97 1.68
N VAL A 9 5.99 8.97 2.33
CA VAL A 9 5.44 9.08 3.68
C VAL A 9 6.20 8.11 4.58
N THR A 10 6.62 8.58 5.75
CA THR A 10 7.40 7.80 6.70
C THR A 10 6.69 7.78 8.04
N ILE A 11 6.76 6.65 8.74
CA ILE A 11 6.26 6.50 10.10
C ILE A 11 7.19 5.56 10.90
N THR A 12 7.33 5.81 12.20
CA THR A 12 7.97 4.88 13.14
C THR A 12 6.88 4.15 13.91
N ILE A 13 6.95 2.81 13.91
CA ILE A 13 5.99 1.91 14.55
C ILE A 13 6.68 1.22 15.74
N HIS A 14 6.05 1.24 16.92
CA HIS A 14 6.56 0.65 18.16
C HIS A 14 6.27 -0.85 18.22
N ALA A 15 6.70 -1.55 17.19
CA ALA A 15 6.58 -2.99 17.05
C ALA A 15 7.81 -3.56 16.32
N PRO A 16 8.20 -4.82 16.59
CA PRO A 16 9.27 -5.47 15.85
C PRO A 16 8.90 -5.62 14.37
N VAL A 17 9.92 -5.64 13.51
CA VAL A 17 9.73 -5.66 12.04
C VAL A 17 8.89 -6.84 11.56
N THR A 18 8.95 -7.98 12.24
CA THR A 18 8.13 -9.16 11.93
C THR A 18 6.64 -8.92 12.13
N ARG A 19 6.26 -8.12 13.13
CA ARG A 19 4.87 -7.77 13.41
C ARG A 19 4.34 -6.77 12.39
N VAL A 20 5.14 -5.76 12.05
CA VAL A 20 4.81 -4.78 10.99
C VAL A 20 4.70 -5.47 9.64
N TRP A 21 5.63 -6.38 9.34
CA TRP A 21 5.58 -7.19 8.14
C TRP A 21 4.30 -8.03 8.07
N GLN A 22 3.93 -8.71 9.16
CA GLN A 22 2.69 -9.47 9.22
C GLN A 22 1.48 -8.57 8.93
N ALA A 23 1.41 -7.37 9.50
CA ALA A 23 0.32 -6.43 9.23
C ALA A 23 0.23 -6.05 7.74
N LEU A 24 1.36 -5.96 7.03
CA LEU A 24 1.38 -5.63 5.59
C LEU A 24 0.94 -6.77 4.67
N VAL A 25 0.95 -8.03 5.13
CA VAL A 25 0.76 -9.21 4.26
C VAL A 25 -0.40 -10.11 4.67
N ASP A 26 -0.83 -10.06 5.93
CA ASP A 26 -1.93 -10.85 6.46
C ASP A 26 -3.28 -10.22 6.06
N PRO A 27 -4.12 -10.90 5.28
CA PRO A 27 -5.36 -10.34 4.77
C PRO A 27 -6.34 -9.91 5.87
N GLU A 28 -6.34 -10.58 7.03
CA GLU A 28 -7.22 -10.19 8.14
C GLU A 28 -6.76 -8.88 8.78
N LEU A 29 -5.46 -8.69 8.93
CA LEU A 29 -4.89 -7.45 9.46
C LEU A 29 -5.00 -6.29 8.45
N ILE A 30 -4.78 -6.57 7.16
CA ILE A 30 -4.95 -5.56 6.10
C ILE A 30 -6.36 -5.01 6.11
N LYS A 31 -7.36 -5.88 6.28
CA LYS A 31 -8.76 -5.52 6.36
C LYS A 31 -9.07 -4.55 7.50
N GLU A 32 -8.38 -4.66 8.64
CA GLU A 32 -8.59 -3.78 9.79
C GLU A 32 -8.20 -2.33 9.53
N TYR A 33 -7.06 -2.08 8.86
CA TYR A 33 -6.59 -0.72 8.61
C TYR A 33 -6.96 -0.18 7.21
N MET A 34 -7.38 -1.03 6.27
CA MET A 34 -7.90 -0.62 4.94
C MET A 34 -9.43 -0.55 4.88
N GLY A 35 -10.11 -0.29 6.01
CA GLY A 35 -11.55 -0.01 6.02
C GLY A 35 -12.43 -1.17 5.53
N GLY A 36 -12.01 -2.40 5.77
CA GLY A 36 -12.75 -3.60 5.36
C GLY A 36 -12.39 -4.15 3.98
N ALA A 37 -11.43 -3.53 3.26
CA ALA A 37 -10.94 -4.06 1.99
C ALA A 37 -10.30 -5.44 2.17
N VAL A 38 -10.61 -6.37 1.26
CA VAL A 38 -10.03 -7.70 1.21
C VAL A 38 -8.93 -7.71 0.16
N VAL A 39 -7.73 -8.08 0.58
CA VAL A 39 -6.56 -8.23 -0.32
C VAL A 39 -6.37 -9.69 -0.68
N LEU A 40 -6.34 -9.97 -1.97
CA LEU A 40 -6.19 -11.31 -2.53
C LEU A 40 -4.90 -11.38 -3.32
N THR A 41 -3.90 -12.08 -2.78
CA THR A 41 -2.61 -12.34 -3.45
C THR A 41 -1.86 -13.47 -2.74
N ASP A 42 -1.01 -14.16 -3.49
CA ASP A 42 -0.05 -15.14 -2.94
C ASP A 42 1.27 -14.49 -2.51
N TRP A 43 1.42 -13.17 -2.67
CA TRP A 43 2.63 -12.41 -2.37
C TRP A 43 3.90 -12.98 -3.03
N LYS A 44 3.82 -13.29 -4.32
CA LYS A 44 4.96 -13.76 -5.13
C LYS A 44 5.26 -12.78 -6.26
N PRO A 45 6.53 -12.43 -6.52
CA PRO A 45 6.86 -11.58 -7.66
C PRO A 45 6.23 -12.11 -8.97
N GLY A 46 5.61 -11.22 -9.73
CA GLY A 46 4.91 -11.50 -10.97
C GLY A 46 3.43 -11.88 -10.81
N VAL A 47 2.93 -12.17 -9.61
CA VAL A 47 1.50 -12.53 -9.42
C VAL A 47 0.61 -11.30 -9.28
N THR A 48 -0.65 -11.45 -9.67
CA THR A 48 -1.67 -10.43 -9.52
C THR A 48 -2.04 -10.25 -8.06
N ILE A 49 -2.32 -9.00 -7.69
CA ILE A 49 -2.95 -8.62 -6.43
C ILE A 49 -4.30 -7.97 -6.74
N PHE A 50 -5.33 -8.30 -5.97
CA PHE A 50 -6.63 -7.66 -6.03
C PHE A 50 -6.97 -7.01 -4.69
N TRP A 51 -7.64 -5.87 -4.74
CA TRP A 51 -8.28 -5.23 -3.61
C TRP A 51 -9.78 -5.17 -3.87
N GLU A 52 -10.58 -5.77 -2.99
CA GLU A 52 -12.03 -5.86 -3.13
C GLU A 52 -12.71 -5.25 -1.91
N GLY A 53 -13.82 -4.53 -2.13
CA GLY A 53 -14.57 -3.91 -1.04
C GLY A 53 -15.85 -3.23 -1.49
N LEU A 54 -16.45 -2.47 -0.58
CA LEU A 54 -17.63 -1.65 -0.87
C LEU A 54 -17.28 -0.17 -0.75
N TRP A 55 -17.48 0.57 -1.84
CA TRP A 55 -17.38 2.02 -1.86
C TRP A 55 -18.77 2.63 -2.07
N GLN A 56 -19.26 3.39 -1.08
CA GLN A 56 -20.62 3.96 -1.09
C GLN A 56 -21.72 2.92 -1.38
N GLY A 57 -21.54 1.69 -0.88
CA GLY A 57 -22.45 0.57 -1.08
C GLY A 57 -22.32 -0.13 -2.44
N GLN A 58 -21.43 0.33 -3.33
CA GLN A 58 -21.13 -0.32 -4.60
C GLN A 58 -19.86 -1.18 -4.48
N PRO A 59 -19.86 -2.43 -5.00
CA PRO A 59 -18.65 -3.23 -5.02
C PRO A 59 -17.61 -2.61 -5.94
N TYR A 60 -16.36 -2.57 -5.49
CA TYR A 60 -15.21 -2.23 -6.32
C TYR A 60 -14.20 -3.36 -6.32
N ARG A 61 -13.39 -3.39 -7.38
CA ARG A 61 -12.26 -4.32 -7.51
C ARG A 61 -11.11 -3.62 -8.21
N ASP A 62 -10.09 -3.31 -7.45
CA ASP A 62 -8.83 -2.79 -7.96
C ASP A 62 -7.85 -3.95 -8.19
N LYS A 63 -6.83 -3.72 -9.02
CA LYS A 63 -5.86 -4.74 -9.37
C LYS A 63 -4.45 -4.20 -9.51
N GLY A 64 -3.50 -5.10 -9.46
CA GLY A 64 -2.09 -4.79 -9.57
C GLY A 64 -1.24 -6.03 -9.77
N GLN A 65 0.07 -5.85 -9.70
CA GLN A 65 1.04 -6.93 -9.77
C GLN A 65 2.12 -6.75 -8.72
N VAL A 66 2.48 -7.83 -8.02
CA VAL A 66 3.61 -7.85 -7.11
C VAL A 66 4.91 -7.80 -7.92
N ILE A 67 5.77 -6.82 -7.65
CA ILE A 67 7.07 -6.63 -8.30
C ILE A 67 8.19 -7.16 -7.41
N ILE A 68 8.20 -6.78 -6.13
CA ILE A 68 9.19 -7.19 -5.13
C ILE A 68 8.46 -7.70 -3.91
N PHE A 69 8.94 -8.81 -3.35
CA PHE A 69 8.48 -9.33 -2.08
C PHE A 69 9.68 -9.92 -1.31
N GLU A 70 10.22 -9.13 -0.40
CA GLU A 70 11.40 -9.43 0.41
C GLU A 70 10.98 -9.44 1.89
N PRO A 71 10.76 -10.63 2.49
CA PRO A 71 10.29 -10.77 3.86
C PRO A 71 11.00 -9.86 4.87
N ASN A 72 10.20 -9.15 5.66
CA ASN A 72 10.62 -8.19 6.69
C ASN A 72 11.47 -7.00 6.18
N CYS A 73 11.52 -6.76 4.88
CA CYS A 73 12.36 -5.72 4.31
C CYS A 73 11.61 -4.83 3.33
N ARG A 74 10.98 -5.42 2.30
CA ARG A 74 10.43 -4.64 1.20
C ARG A 74 9.28 -5.32 0.47
N ILE A 75 8.26 -4.54 0.14
CA ILE A 75 7.19 -4.94 -0.80
C ILE A 75 7.09 -3.85 -1.86
N LYS A 76 7.06 -4.24 -3.14
CA LYS A 76 6.76 -3.34 -4.25
C LYS A 76 5.65 -3.93 -5.10
N TYR A 77 4.62 -3.15 -5.42
CA TYR A 77 3.55 -3.57 -6.31
C TYR A 77 3.01 -2.41 -7.14
N THR A 78 2.35 -2.74 -8.25
CA THR A 78 1.54 -1.78 -9.01
C THR A 78 0.11 -1.74 -8.47
N HIS A 79 -0.60 -0.63 -8.66
CA HIS A 79 -2.00 -0.47 -8.29
C HIS A 79 -2.74 0.31 -9.37
N TYR A 80 -3.85 -0.24 -9.84
CA TYR A 80 -4.76 0.37 -10.81
C TYR A 80 -6.21 0.21 -10.35
N SER A 81 -6.95 1.32 -10.41
CA SER A 81 -8.38 1.33 -10.13
C SER A 81 -9.17 1.60 -11.40
N PRO A 82 -10.04 0.66 -11.84
CA PRO A 82 -10.98 0.89 -12.94
C PRO A 82 -11.92 2.07 -12.70
N ALA A 83 -12.18 2.42 -11.44
CA ALA A 83 -13.07 3.52 -11.06
C ALA A 83 -12.57 4.90 -11.54
N THR A 84 -11.28 5.03 -11.87
CA THR A 84 -10.71 6.24 -12.48
C THR A 84 -11.24 6.51 -13.89
N GLY A 85 -11.78 5.50 -14.58
CA GLY A 85 -12.19 5.59 -15.97
C GLY A 85 -11.04 5.67 -16.98
N LEU A 86 -9.78 5.59 -16.51
CA LEU A 86 -8.60 5.60 -17.36
C LEU A 86 -8.37 4.23 -18.01
N PRO A 87 -7.77 4.18 -19.22
CA PRO A 87 -7.41 2.93 -19.86
C PRO A 87 -6.51 2.07 -18.96
N ASP A 88 -6.68 0.75 -19.04
CA ASP A 88 -5.81 -0.21 -18.37
C ASP A 88 -4.46 -0.30 -19.10
N GLN A 89 -3.58 0.66 -18.81
CA GLN A 89 -2.26 0.82 -19.40
C GLN A 89 -1.24 1.14 -18.31
N PRO A 90 0.02 0.67 -18.40
CA PRO A 90 1.03 0.83 -17.34
C PRO A 90 1.20 2.27 -16.84
N GLU A 91 1.01 3.25 -17.71
CA GLU A 91 1.11 4.68 -17.40
C GLU A 91 0.03 5.16 -16.43
N ASN A 92 -1.04 4.39 -16.24
CA ASN A 92 -2.14 4.69 -15.31
C ASN A 92 -2.06 3.90 -14.00
N TYR A 93 -0.98 3.13 -13.79
CA TYR A 93 -0.76 2.39 -12.55
C TYR A 93 0.11 3.22 -11.60
N HIS A 94 -0.32 3.35 -10.35
CA HIS A 94 0.60 3.76 -9.30
C HIS A 94 1.58 2.63 -9.00
N ILE A 95 2.77 3.00 -8.53
CA ILE A 95 3.76 2.05 -8.06
C ILE A 95 4.01 2.35 -6.58
N LEU A 96 3.75 1.37 -5.72
CA LEU A 96 3.84 1.49 -4.27
C LEU A 96 5.03 0.66 -3.80
N THR A 97 5.93 1.28 -3.05
CA THR A 97 7.07 0.60 -2.40
C THR A 97 7.02 0.84 -0.90
N TYR A 98 6.84 -0.22 -0.13
CA TYR A 98 6.99 -0.24 1.33
C TYR A 98 8.39 -0.74 1.66
N SER A 99 9.15 0.02 2.42
CA SER A 99 10.47 -0.37 2.94
C SER A 99 10.47 -0.33 4.46
N LEU A 100 10.92 -1.41 5.08
CA LEU A 100 11.04 -1.55 6.53
C LEU A 100 12.50 -1.53 6.95
N SER A 101 12.80 -0.79 8.02
CA SER A 101 14.10 -0.81 8.69
C SER A 101 13.91 -1.21 10.15
N ASP A 102 14.57 -2.29 10.55
CA ASP A 102 14.55 -2.79 11.93
C ASP A 102 15.33 -1.85 12.87
N ARG A 103 14.71 -1.46 13.98
CA ARG A 103 15.30 -0.66 15.08
C ARG A 103 15.24 -1.41 16.41
N GLY A 104 15.12 -2.73 16.38
CA GLY A 104 15.01 -3.60 17.55
C GLY A 104 13.58 -3.71 18.06
N LYS A 105 13.15 -2.76 18.89
CA LYS A 105 11.76 -2.73 19.41
C LYS A 105 10.81 -1.92 18.53
N ASP A 106 11.38 -1.07 17.67
CA ASP A 106 10.66 -0.22 16.75
C ASP A 106 10.99 -0.63 15.30
N THR A 107 10.18 -0.17 14.37
CA THR A 107 10.38 -0.31 12.92
C THR A 107 10.13 1.03 12.24
N ASP A 108 11.08 1.49 11.41
CA ASP A 108 10.82 2.60 10.51
C ASP A 108 10.22 2.06 9.21
N LEU A 109 9.05 2.56 8.84
CA LEU A 109 8.37 2.24 7.58
C LEU A 109 8.39 3.47 6.67
N VAL A 110 8.85 3.27 5.43
CA VAL A 110 8.82 4.26 4.35
C VAL A 110 7.91 3.75 3.23
N LEU A 111 6.89 4.53 2.89
CA LEU A 111 6.02 4.32 1.75
C LEU A 111 6.37 5.32 0.65
N LEU A 112 6.83 4.83 -0.50
CA LEU A 112 6.99 5.60 -1.74
C LEU A 112 5.83 5.28 -2.68
N ASN A 113 5.13 6.30 -3.14
CA ASN A 113 4.13 6.20 -4.22
C ASN A 113 4.64 6.98 -5.43
N GLU A 114 4.81 6.28 -6.55
CA GLU A 114 5.28 6.83 -7.83
C GLU A 114 4.13 6.89 -8.85
N ASN A 115 4.43 7.52 -9.99
CA ASN A 115 3.51 7.71 -11.12
C ASN A 115 2.23 8.47 -10.75
N ILE A 116 2.41 9.68 -10.20
CA ILE A 116 1.33 10.59 -9.86
C ILE A 116 1.17 11.61 -11.00
N THR A 117 -0.06 11.83 -11.45
CA THR A 117 -0.32 12.58 -12.68
C THR A 117 -0.51 14.08 -12.41
N THR A 118 -1.08 14.45 -11.27
CA THR A 118 -1.41 15.84 -10.93
C THR A 118 -1.00 16.23 -9.52
N GLU A 119 -0.81 17.53 -9.27
CA GLU A 119 -0.54 18.05 -7.92
C GLU A 119 -1.72 17.87 -6.95
N ALA A 120 -2.95 17.92 -7.48
CA ALA A 120 -4.15 17.69 -6.67
C ALA A 120 -4.21 16.24 -6.17
N GLU A 121 -3.94 15.30 -7.06
CA GLU A 121 -3.79 13.88 -6.72
C GLU A 121 -2.64 13.65 -5.72
N GLN A 122 -1.50 14.32 -5.93
CA GLN A 122 -0.35 14.23 -5.02
C GLN A 122 -0.73 14.58 -3.57
N LYS A 123 -1.41 15.73 -3.36
CA LYS A 123 -1.85 16.16 -2.04
C LYS A 123 -2.89 15.23 -1.42
N TYR A 124 -3.81 14.72 -2.24
CA TYR A 124 -4.83 13.78 -1.81
C TYR A 124 -4.23 12.42 -1.38
N LEU A 125 -3.30 11.88 -2.18
CA LEU A 125 -2.60 10.64 -1.85
C LEU A 125 -1.71 10.82 -0.61
N GLU A 126 -1.01 11.94 -0.47
CA GLU A 126 -0.15 12.18 0.70
C GLU A 126 -0.94 12.20 2.01
N SER A 127 -2.10 12.87 2.04
CA SER A 127 -2.96 12.87 3.23
C SER A 127 -3.58 11.49 3.49
N GLY A 128 -4.05 10.81 2.44
CA GLY A 128 -4.61 9.46 2.54
C GLY A 128 -3.61 8.44 3.08
N TRP A 129 -2.37 8.46 2.57
CA TRP A 129 -1.32 7.56 3.03
C TRP A 129 -0.89 7.82 4.47
N LYS A 130 -0.84 9.08 4.91
CA LYS A 130 -0.59 9.39 6.33
C LYS A 130 -1.64 8.74 7.23
N VAL A 131 -2.93 8.88 6.90
CA VAL A 131 -4.02 8.26 7.67
C VAL A 131 -3.91 6.73 7.67
N MET A 132 -3.68 6.13 6.50
CA MET A 132 -3.55 4.67 6.38
C MET A 132 -2.38 4.14 7.21
N LEU A 133 -1.21 4.80 7.18
CA LEU A 133 -0.04 4.39 7.94
C LEU A 133 -0.23 4.51 9.46
N GLU A 134 -1.00 5.50 9.93
CA GLU A 134 -1.37 5.59 11.36
C GLU A 134 -2.27 4.42 11.79
N GLU A 135 -3.22 3.99 10.95
CA GLU A 135 -4.03 2.81 11.26
C GLU A 135 -3.21 1.50 11.20
N LEU A 136 -2.30 1.37 10.22
CA LEU A 136 -1.34 0.27 10.17
C LEU A 136 -0.48 0.22 11.45
N LYS A 137 0.01 1.38 11.92
CA LYS A 137 0.75 1.51 13.18
C LYS A 137 -0.10 1.01 14.35
N ARG A 138 -1.35 1.47 14.45
CA ARG A 138 -2.28 1.05 15.50
C ARG A 138 -2.47 -0.47 15.50
N VAL A 139 -2.76 -1.09 14.36
CA VAL A 139 -2.93 -2.55 14.25
C VAL A 139 -1.64 -3.29 14.61
N SER A 140 -0.49 -2.78 14.16
CA SER A 140 0.82 -3.40 14.41
C SER A 140 1.22 -3.37 15.89
N GLU A 141 0.83 -2.35 16.64
CA GLU A 141 1.21 -2.16 18.05
C GLU A 141 0.29 -2.89 19.05
N HIS A 142 -0.90 -3.33 18.62
CA HIS A 142 -1.95 -3.84 19.51
C HIS A 142 -2.24 -5.35 19.37
N SER A 143 -1.42 -6.13 18.66
CA SER A 143 -1.58 -7.60 18.58
C SER A 143 -0.41 -8.37 19.15
#